data_AF-A0A944GNF2-F1
#
_entry.id   AF-A0A944GNF2-F1
#
_cell.length_a   1.000
_cell.length_b   1.000
_cell.length_c   1.000
_cell.angle_alpha   90.00
_cell.angle_beta   90.00
_cell.angle_gamma   90.00
#
_symmetry.space_group_name_H-M   'P 1'
#
loop_
_entity.id
_entity.type
_entity.pdbx_description
1 polymer ?
#
loop_
_entity_poly.entity_id
_entity_poly.type
_entity_poly.pdbx_seq_one_letter_code
_entity_poly.pdbx_strand_id
1 'polypeptide(L)'
;MIKKLQKLKAKKGFTLVELIVVIAIIGVLAAILIPTMLGFVTSSRVTSANSTAAAIKKQIDNFLTDADTAGYGMKQSSSAQASFTFKVDADGKWDATLTAGGYTPAADAALSTAFKNDSKWAAGAADITKDSSKATAASATALMTIDLASVFPDIKSSYIFAYCEGGKTMYVAYTADGDSTPGVMPEKDDFEAGTYTWDGNTAGITSDGITLGTAPALSLGTATTSAAAPTPTP
;
A
#
# COMPACT_ATOMS: atom_id res chain seq x y z
N MET A 1 -71.25 20.65 17.57
CA MET A 1 -70.01 20.25 16.84
C MET A 1 -68.70 20.66 17.56
N ILE A 2 -68.63 20.74 18.91
CA ILE A 2 -67.47 21.33 19.63
C ILE A 2 -66.45 20.30 20.15
N LYS A 3 -66.76 18.99 20.13
CA LYS A 3 -65.90 17.92 20.69
C LYS A 3 -64.60 17.64 19.92
N LYS A 4 -64.37 18.22 18.73
CA LYS A 4 -63.16 17.97 17.91
C LYS A 4 -61.92 18.81 18.31
N LEU A 5 -62.08 19.91 19.04
CA LEU A 5 -60.97 20.82 19.39
C LEU A 5 -60.22 20.43 20.69
N GLN A 6 -60.82 19.63 21.57
CA GLN A 6 -60.17 19.18 22.81
C GLN A 6 -59.14 18.05 22.57
N LYS A 7 -59.21 17.33 21.45
CA LYS A 7 -58.25 16.25 21.11
C LYS A 7 -56.88 16.76 20.64
N LEU A 8 -56.74 18.04 20.30
CA LEU A 8 -55.47 18.61 19.84
C LEU A 8 -54.56 19.10 20.99
N LYS A 9 -55.10 19.32 22.21
CA LYS A 9 -54.31 19.65 23.41
C LYS A 9 -53.69 18.43 24.11
N ALA A 10 -53.98 17.22 23.62
CA ALA A 10 -53.49 15.98 24.21
C ALA A 10 -52.11 15.53 23.68
N LYS A 11 -51.49 16.28 22.76
CA LYS A 11 -50.09 16.04 22.37
C LYS A 11 -49.18 16.75 23.37
N LYS A 12 -48.71 16.01 24.39
CA LYS A 12 -47.56 16.44 25.20
C LYS A 12 -46.38 16.62 24.25
N GLY A 13 -46.02 17.87 23.95
CA GLY A 13 -44.83 18.20 23.19
C GLY A 13 -43.56 17.98 24.03
N PHE A 14 -42.45 17.70 23.36
CA PHE A 14 -41.12 17.65 23.97
C PHE A 14 -40.81 19.03 24.58
N THR A 15 -40.34 19.08 25.83
CA THR A 15 -39.94 20.35 26.44
C THR A 15 -38.56 20.76 25.89
N LEU A 16 -38.31 22.06 25.84
CA LEU A 16 -36.98 22.57 25.48
C LEU A 16 -35.92 22.01 26.41
N VAL A 17 -36.21 21.90 27.72
CA VAL A 17 -35.30 21.36 28.75
C VAL A 17 -34.87 19.93 28.44
N GLU A 18 -35.81 19.06 28.05
CA GLU A 18 -35.48 17.68 27.67
C GLU A 18 -34.57 17.62 26.44
N LEU A 19 -34.73 18.55 25.49
CA LEU A 19 -33.85 18.62 24.33
C LEU A 19 -32.43 19.04 24.71
N ILE A 20 -32.27 20.05 25.58
CA ILE A 20 -30.95 20.57 25.98
C ILE A 20 -30.14 19.52 26.77
N VAL A 21 -30.81 18.75 27.64
CA VAL A 21 -30.14 17.67 28.39
C VAL A 21 -29.67 16.56 27.45
N VAL A 22 -30.47 16.21 26.44
CA VAL A 22 -30.10 15.17 25.47
C VAL A 22 -28.88 15.57 24.65
N ILE A 23 -28.86 16.80 24.10
CA ILE A 23 -27.69 17.26 23.33
C ILE A 23 -26.44 17.42 24.21
N ALA A 24 -26.60 17.75 25.50
CA ALA A 24 -25.49 17.82 26.45
C ALA A 24 -24.87 16.43 26.69
N ILE A 25 -25.70 15.40 26.90
CA ILE A 25 -25.21 14.02 27.07
C ILE A 25 -24.55 13.51 25.78
N ILE A 26 -25.18 13.73 24.62
CA ILE A 26 -24.61 13.35 23.31
C ILE A 26 -23.26 14.06 23.09
N GLY A 27 -23.15 15.35 23.47
CA GLY A 27 -21.91 16.11 23.36
C GLY A 27 -20.76 15.54 24.17
N VAL A 28 -21.01 15.14 25.43
CA VAL A 28 -19.99 14.51 26.28
C VAL A 28 -19.56 13.15 25.73
N LEU A 29 -20.51 12.33 25.29
CA LEU A 29 -20.20 11.01 24.71
C LEU A 29 -19.40 11.15 23.42
N ALA A 30 -19.78 12.08 22.54
CA ALA A 30 -19.07 12.34 21.28
C ALA A 30 -17.63 12.81 21.51
N ALA A 31 -17.38 13.65 22.53
CA ALA A 31 -16.05 14.18 22.83
C ALA A 31 -15.02 13.08 23.15
N ILE A 32 -15.43 12.01 23.82
CA ILE A 32 -14.55 10.88 24.15
C ILE A 32 -14.48 9.85 23.01
N LEU A 33 -15.60 9.65 22.31
CA LEU A 33 -15.72 8.63 21.28
C LEU A 33 -15.03 8.99 19.96
N ILE A 34 -15.08 10.26 19.53
CA ILE A 34 -14.53 10.66 18.23
C ILE A 34 -13.01 10.40 18.14
N PRO A 35 -12.17 10.82 19.11
CA PRO A 35 -10.72 10.59 19.02
C PRO A 35 -10.34 9.10 19.00
N THR A 36 -11.05 8.29 19.79
CA THR A 36 -10.77 6.84 19.89
C THR A 36 -11.17 6.11 18.61
N MET A 37 -12.35 6.41 18.06
CA MET A 37 -12.83 5.82 16.80
C MET A 37 -11.91 6.12 15.62
N LEU A 38 -11.36 7.34 15.53
CA LEU A 38 -10.42 7.71 14.48
C LEU A 38 -9.16 6.83 14.51
N GLY A 39 -8.58 6.59 15.70
CA GLY A 39 -7.41 5.71 15.84
C GLY A 39 -7.69 4.25 15.47
N PHE A 40 -8.86 3.72 15.83
CA PHE A 40 -9.28 2.36 15.44
C PHE A 40 -9.48 2.21 13.93
N VAL A 41 -10.11 3.19 13.29
CA VAL A 41 -10.32 3.19 11.83
C VAL A 41 -8.98 3.22 11.11
N THR A 42 -8.06 4.10 11.51
CA THR A 42 -6.71 4.18 10.93
C THR A 42 -5.96 2.86 11.09
N SER A 43 -5.93 2.30 12.30
CA SER A 43 -5.26 1.01 12.57
C SER A 43 -5.85 -0.14 11.75
N SER A 44 -7.17 -0.14 11.56
CA SER A 44 -7.87 -1.13 10.73
C SER A 44 -7.50 -1.00 9.25
N ARG A 45 -7.41 0.24 8.74
CA ARG A 45 -6.96 0.52 7.36
C ARG A 45 -5.52 0.07 7.13
N VAL A 46 -4.61 0.38 8.07
CA VAL A 46 -3.21 -0.06 8.01
C VAL A 46 -3.10 -1.59 8.06
N THR A 47 -3.87 -2.24 8.93
CA THR A 47 -3.87 -3.71 9.02
C THR A 47 -4.37 -4.35 7.74
N SER A 48 -5.42 -3.79 7.13
CA SER A 48 -5.91 -4.22 5.82
C SER A 48 -4.83 -4.02 4.75
N ALA A 49 -4.16 -2.87 4.73
CA ALA A 49 -3.10 -2.57 3.77
C ALA A 49 -1.90 -3.54 3.93
N ASN A 50 -1.51 -3.88 5.16
CA ASN A 50 -0.47 -4.88 5.44
C ASN A 50 -0.88 -6.28 4.92
N SER A 51 -2.16 -6.67 5.11
CA SER A 51 -2.67 -7.94 4.58
C SER A 51 -2.64 -7.97 3.05
N THR A 52 -3.01 -6.86 2.40
CA THR A 52 -2.93 -6.72 0.94
C THR A 52 -1.47 -6.81 0.46
N ALA A 53 -0.54 -6.09 1.12
CA ALA A 53 0.89 -6.17 0.81
C ALA A 53 1.41 -7.61 0.94
N ALA A 54 1.00 -8.35 1.97
CA ALA A 54 1.41 -9.75 2.16
C ALA A 54 0.84 -10.68 1.10
N ALA A 55 -0.40 -10.46 0.67
CA ALA A 55 -1.01 -11.21 -0.43
C ALA A 55 -0.30 -10.93 -1.76
N ILE A 56 0.01 -9.66 -2.06
CA ILE A 56 0.78 -9.26 -3.24
C ILE A 56 2.17 -9.90 -3.22
N LYS A 57 2.88 -9.83 -2.09
CA LYS A 57 4.19 -10.46 -1.90
C LYS A 57 4.15 -11.95 -2.26
N LYS A 58 3.15 -12.67 -1.75
CA LYS A 58 2.96 -14.10 -2.04
C LYS A 58 2.68 -14.35 -3.53
N GLN A 59 1.92 -13.49 -4.18
CA GLN A 59 1.61 -13.65 -5.60
C GLN A 59 2.86 -13.44 -6.47
N ILE A 60 3.67 -12.43 -6.17
CA ILE A 60 4.96 -12.20 -6.83
C ILE A 60 5.90 -13.38 -6.58
N ASP A 61 5.99 -13.87 -5.34
CA ASP A 61 6.79 -15.05 -4.98
C ASP A 61 6.40 -16.31 -5.79
N ASN A 62 5.10 -16.56 -5.94
CA ASN A 62 4.60 -17.67 -6.75
C ASN A 62 4.97 -17.49 -8.23
N PHE A 63 4.76 -16.30 -8.79
CA PHE A 63 5.11 -16.02 -10.18
C PHE A 63 6.60 -16.21 -10.45
N LEU A 64 7.47 -15.74 -9.55
CA LEU A 64 8.92 -15.91 -9.67
C LEU A 64 9.33 -17.38 -9.59
N THR A 65 8.64 -18.19 -8.78
CA THR A 65 8.86 -19.65 -8.69
C THR A 65 8.47 -20.36 -9.98
N ASP A 66 7.33 -19.99 -10.57
CA ASP A 66 6.88 -20.54 -11.85
C ASP A 66 7.82 -20.13 -12.99
N ALA A 67 8.25 -18.86 -13.00
CA ALA A 67 9.23 -18.35 -13.94
C ALA A 67 10.57 -19.09 -13.84
N ASP A 68 11.02 -19.41 -12.62
CA ASP A 68 12.23 -20.18 -12.38
C ASP A 68 12.13 -21.60 -12.97
N THR A 69 11.00 -22.26 -12.72
CA THR A 69 10.67 -23.58 -13.27
C THR A 69 10.65 -23.57 -14.80
N ALA A 70 10.15 -22.49 -15.39
CA ALA A 70 10.13 -22.29 -16.84
C ALA A 70 11.46 -21.76 -17.43
N GLY A 71 12.51 -21.61 -16.62
CA GLY A 71 13.87 -21.29 -17.06
C GLY A 71 14.16 -19.81 -17.32
N TYR A 72 13.24 -18.90 -16.97
CA TYR A 72 13.42 -17.45 -17.11
C TYR A 72 13.32 -16.69 -15.78
N GLY A 73 13.24 -17.39 -14.65
CA GLY A 73 13.21 -16.78 -13.32
C GLY A 73 14.48 -16.02 -12.96
N MET A 74 14.47 -15.43 -11.77
CA MET A 74 15.63 -14.74 -11.22
C MET A 74 16.79 -15.70 -10.96
N LYS A 75 18.01 -15.17 -10.96
CA LYS A 75 19.19 -15.92 -10.52
C LYS A 75 19.14 -16.13 -9.00
N GLN A 76 19.64 -17.27 -8.56
CA GLN A 76 19.64 -17.68 -7.15
C GLN A 76 20.92 -17.19 -6.44
N SER A 77 21.08 -15.87 -6.31
CA SER A 77 22.25 -15.21 -5.70
C SER A 77 21.82 -13.92 -5.00
N SER A 78 22.47 -13.54 -3.90
CA SER A 78 22.23 -12.26 -3.20
C SER A 78 22.60 -11.03 -4.04
N SER A 79 23.43 -11.20 -5.06
CA SER A 79 23.74 -10.13 -6.03
C SER A 79 22.66 -9.99 -7.11
N ALA A 80 21.73 -10.94 -7.22
CA ALA A 80 20.63 -10.89 -8.17
C ALA A 80 19.43 -10.19 -7.52
N GLN A 81 19.34 -8.89 -7.75
CA GLN A 81 18.37 -8.00 -7.11
C GLN A 81 17.49 -7.38 -8.18
N ALA A 82 16.19 -7.28 -7.93
CA ALA A 82 15.26 -6.58 -8.80
C ALA A 82 14.18 -5.92 -7.97
N SER A 83 13.68 -4.79 -8.46
CA SER A 83 12.50 -4.15 -7.92
C SER A 83 11.39 -4.06 -8.96
N PHE A 84 10.18 -4.44 -8.53
CA PHE A 84 8.96 -4.28 -9.29
C PHE A 84 8.15 -3.15 -8.69
N THR A 85 7.78 -2.21 -9.54
CA THR A 85 6.85 -1.13 -9.20
C THR A 85 5.57 -1.34 -9.99
N PHE A 86 4.43 -1.22 -9.34
CA PHE A 86 3.14 -1.18 -10.02
C PHE A 86 2.38 0.07 -9.62
N LYS A 87 1.98 0.85 -10.61
CA LYS A 87 1.01 1.91 -10.46
C LYS A 87 -0.35 1.38 -10.91
N VAL A 88 -1.37 1.58 -10.09
CA VAL A 88 -2.76 1.26 -10.42
C VAL A 88 -3.56 2.54 -10.40
N ASP A 89 -4.13 2.91 -11.54
CA ASP A 89 -4.93 4.13 -11.66
C ASP A 89 -6.33 3.98 -11.04
N ALA A 90 -7.13 5.04 -11.12
CA ALA A 90 -8.50 5.06 -10.61
C ALA A 90 -9.46 4.10 -11.37
N ASP A 91 -9.11 3.75 -12.60
CA ASP A 91 -9.88 2.84 -13.44
C ASP A 91 -9.51 1.37 -13.22
N GLY A 92 -8.41 1.10 -12.49
CA GLY A 92 -7.90 -0.24 -12.24
C GLY A 92 -6.95 -0.74 -13.33
N LYS A 93 -6.33 0.16 -14.09
CA LYS A 93 -5.25 -0.18 -15.00
C LYS A 93 -3.91 -0.21 -14.27
N TRP A 94 -3.13 -1.24 -14.57
CA TRP A 94 -1.84 -1.54 -13.97
C TRP A 94 -0.72 -1.19 -14.95
N ASP A 95 0.17 -0.31 -14.51
CA ASP A 95 1.43 -0.01 -15.16
C ASP A 95 2.56 -0.56 -14.29
N ALA A 96 3.35 -1.47 -14.85
CA ALA A 96 4.50 -2.08 -14.21
C ALA A 96 5.81 -1.46 -14.70
N THR A 97 6.73 -1.25 -13.78
CA THR A 97 8.14 -0.92 -14.04
C THR A 97 9.02 -1.93 -13.34
N LEU A 98 10.05 -2.44 -14.02
CA LEU A 98 11.02 -3.39 -13.52
C LEU A 98 12.43 -2.81 -13.66
N THR A 99 13.17 -2.83 -12.55
CA THR A 99 14.54 -2.34 -12.47
C THR A 99 15.43 -3.39 -11.81
N ALA A 100 16.68 -3.53 -12.27
CA ALA A 100 17.71 -4.29 -11.57
C ALA A 100 18.21 -3.50 -10.34
N GLY A 101 18.40 -4.17 -9.19
CA GLY A 101 18.88 -3.56 -7.94
C GLY A 101 17.79 -3.07 -6.98
N GLY A 102 18.24 -2.29 -5.98
CA GLY A 102 17.38 -1.55 -5.03
C GLY A 102 16.54 -0.46 -5.71
N TYR A 103 15.70 0.22 -4.95
CA TYR A 103 14.81 1.26 -5.48
C TYR A 103 15.60 2.30 -6.28
N THR A 104 15.37 2.35 -7.59
CA THR A 104 15.68 3.51 -8.42
C THR A 104 14.42 3.81 -9.22
N PRO A 105 13.88 5.05 -9.20
CA PRO A 105 12.66 5.42 -9.92
C PRO A 105 12.87 5.52 -11.45
N ALA A 106 13.86 4.82 -12.00
CA ALA A 106 14.18 4.77 -13.40
C ALA A 106 14.28 3.31 -13.86
N ALA A 107 13.74 3.02 -15.05
CA ALA A 107 13.90 1.73 -15.70
C ALA A 107 15.40 1.47 -15.95
N ASP A 108 15.98 0.47 -15.28
CA ASP A 108 17.30 -0.02 -15.63
C ASP A 108 17.17 -1.10 -16.70
N ALA A 109 17.80 -0.86 -17.85
CA ALA A 109 17.78 -1.75 -19.00
C ALA A 109 18.65 -3.01 -18.79
N ALA A 110 19.48 -3.07 -17.74
CA ALA A 110 20.39 -4.18 -17.47
C ALA A 110 19.79 -5.26 -16.54
N LEU A 111 18.69 -5.90 -16.96
CA LEU A 111 18.04 -6.99 -16.20
C LEU A 111 18.86 -8.30 -16.17
N SER A 112 19.91 -8.38 -16.98
CA SER A 112 20.81 -9.54 -17.08
C SER A 112 21.52 -9.90 -15.78
N THR A 113 21.65 -8.98 -14.84
CA THR A 113 22.23 -9.23 -13.51
C THR A 113 21.25 -9.98 -12.61
N ALA A 114 19.96 -9.70 -12.74
CA ALA A 114 18.90 -10.24 -11.90
C ALA A 114 18.28 -11.54 -12.43
N PHE A 115 18.10 -11.68 -13.75
CA PHE A 115 17.34 -12.79 -14.36
C PHE A 115 18.20 -13.76 -15.17
N LYS A 116 17.79 -15.03 -15.21
CA LYS A 116 18.45 -16.10 -15.99
C LYS A 116 18.35 -15.87 -17.49
N ASN A 117 17.22 -15.31 -17.95
CA ASN A 117 16.95 -14.97 -19.34
C ASN A 117 16.25 -13.60 -19.38
N ASP A 118 17.06 -12.55 -19.35
CA ASP A 118 16.62 -11.16 -19.34
C ASP A 118 15.77 -10.78 -20.55
N SER A 119 15.99 -11.41 -21.71
CA SER A 119 15.21 -11.19 -22.94
C SER A 119 13.73 -11.60 -22.80
N LYS A 120 13.36 -12.37 -21.77
CA LYS A 120 11.97 -12.68 -21.44
C LYS A 120 11.31 -11.59 -20.60
N TRP A 121 12.08 -10.71 -19.98
CA TRP A 121 11.60 -9.62 -19.15
C TRP A 121 11.67 -8.31 -19.91
N ALA A 122 10.74 -7.41 -19.60
CA ALA A 122 10.76 -6.05 -20.11
C ALA A 122 10.82 -5.08 -18.93
N ALA A 123 11.51 -3.95 -19.10
CA ALA A 123 11.60 -2.94 -18.06
C ALA A 123 10.25 -2.27 -17.72
N GLY A 124 9.22 -2.51 -18.53
CA GLY A 124 7.85 -2.12 -18.17
C GLY A 124 6.77 -2.86 -18.96
N ALA A 125 5.55 -2.71 -18.49
CA ALA A 125 4.30 -3.11 -19.15
C ALA A 125 3.22 -2.11 -18.73
N ALA A 126 2.39 -1.64 -19.65
CA ALA A 126 1.41 -0.58 -19.37
C ALA A 126 0.01 -0.98 -19.83
N ASP A 127 -0.99 -0.25 -19.34
CA ASP A 127 -2.41 -0.44 -19.68
C ASP A 127 -2.93 -1.87 -19.46
N ILE A 128 -2.40 -2.58 -18.45
CA ILE A 128 -2.84 -3.92 -18.11
C ILE A 128 -4.10 -3.85 -17.25
N THR A 129 -5.09 -4.69 -17.55
CA THR A 129 -6.31 -4.81 -16.76
C THR A 129 -6.49 -6.26 -16.34
N LYS A 130 -7.44 -6.51 -15.42
CA LYS A 130 -7.83 -7.87 -15.01
C LYS A 130 -8.24 -8.77 -16.18
N ASP A 131 -8.70 -8.18 -17.29
CA ASP A 131 -9.22 -8.85 -18.48
C ASP A 131 -8.16 -8.97 -19.60
N SER A 132 -6.96 -8.43 -19.39
CA SER A 132 -5.86 -8.54 -20.36
C SER A 132 -5.44 -10.00 -20.56
N SER A 133 -5.29 -10.42 -21.82
CA SER A 133 -5.01 -11.81 -22.15
C SER A 133 -3.56 -12.21 -21.89
N LYS A 134 -3.36 -13.28 -21.11
CA LYS A 134 -2.04 -13.91 -20.88
C LYS A 134 -1.41 -14.43 -22.18
N ALA A 135 -2.22 -14.85 -23.15
CA ALA A 135 -1.73 -15.45 -24.40
C ALA A 135 -1.00 -14.44 -25.31
N THR A 136 -1.30 -13.15 -25.16
CA THR A 136 -0.72 -12.06 -25.96
C THR A 136 0.31 -11.24 -25.19
N ALA A 137 0.69 -11.66 -23.98
CA ALA A 137 1.63 -10.92 -23.15
C ALA A 137 3.02 -10.89 -23.79
N ALA A 138 3.56 -9.69 -23.95
CA ALA A 138 4.84 -9.46 -24.65
C ALA A 138 6.08 -9.84 -23.81
N SER A 139 5.94 -9.99 -22.49
CA SER A 139 7.05 -10.25 -21.57
C SER A 139 6.56 -10.90 -20.27
N ALA A 140 7.49 -11.45 -19.49
CA ALA A 140 7.24 -11.95 -18.14
C ALA A 140 6.73 -10.84 -17.20
N THR A 141 7.22 -9.60 -17.35
CA THR A 141 6.71 -8.43 -16.62
C THR A 141 5.22 -8.21 -16.89
N ALA A 142 4.81 -8.28 -18.17
CA ALA A 142 3.40 -8.17 -18.53
C ALA A 142 2.57 -9.35 -18.00
N LEU A 143 3.07 -10.59 -18.09
CA LEU A 143 2.40 -11.77 -17.55
C LEU A 143 2.14 -11.66 -16.05
N MET A 144 3.14 -11.23 -15.27
CA MET A 144 3.00 -11.04 -13.83
C MET A 144 2.01 -9.92 -13.52
N THR A 145 2.05 -8.83 -14.28
CA THR A 145 1.12 -7.70 -14.11
C THR A 145 -0.32 -8.13 -14.38
N ILE A 146 -0.55 -8.94 -15.43
CA ILE A 146 -1.86 -9.52 -15.73
C ILE A 146 -2.31 -10.42 -14.58
N ASP A 147 -1.42 -11.27 -14.08
CA ASP A 147 -1.73 -12.18 -12.99
C ASP A 147 -2.11 -11.45 -11.70
N LEU A 148 -1.36 -10.41 -11.33
CA LEU A 148 -1.69 -9.53 -10.21
C LEU A 148 -3.03 -8.81 -10.43
N ALA A 149 -3.25 -8.21 -11.61
CA ALA A 149 -4.48 -7.49 -11.91
C ALA A 149 -5.72 -8.41 -11.87
N SER A 150 -5.58 -9.67 -12.30
CA SER A 150 -6.65 -10.67 -12.22
C SER A 150 -6.91 -11.15 -10.79
N VAL A 151 -5.88 -11.28 -9.94
CA VAL A 151 -6.03 -11.70 -8.54
C VAL A 151 -6.55 -10.58 -7.65
N PHE A 152 -6.19 -9.33 -7.96
CA PHE A 152 -6.56 -8.14 -7.19
C PHE A 152 -7.36 -7.12 -8.02
N PRO A 153 -8.55 -7.50 -8.53
CA PRO A 153 -9.33 -6.63 -9.43
C PRO A 153 -9.93 -5.40 -8.73
N ASP A 154 -9.99 -5.41 -7.40
CA ASP A 154 -10.57 -4.33 -6.60
C ASP A 154 -9.54 -3.27 -6.19
N ILE A 155 -8.25 -3.53 -6.41
CA ILE A 155 -7.19 -2.55 -6.16
C ILE A 155 -7.28 -1.43 -7.21
N LYS A 156 -7.32 -0.19 -6.74
CA LYS A 156 -7.41 1.04 -7.54
C LYS A 156 -6.68 2.16 -6.81
N SER A 157 -6.23 3.16 -7.57
CA SER A 157 -5.54 4.34 -7.03
C SER A 157 -4.45 3.95 -6.02
N SER A 158 -3.55 3.07 -6.44
CA SER A 158 -2.56 2.47 -5.55
C SER A 158 -1.19 2.45 -6.20
N TYR A 159 -0.16 2.47 -5.38
CA TYR A 159 1.21 2.27 -5.76
C TYR A 159 1.80 1.12 -4.94
N ILE A 160 2.41 0.16 -5.63
CA ILE A 160 3.03 -1.04 -5.07
C ILE A 160 4.51 -1.01 -5.40
N PHE A 161 5.33 -1.30 -4.40
CA PHE A 161 6.75 -1.55 -4.57
C PHE A 161 7.11 -2.90 -3.99
N ALA A 162 7.80 -3.74 -4.75
CA ALA A 162 8.24 -5.06 -4.33
C ALA A 162 9.72 -5.23 -4.65
N TYR A 163 10.52 -5.55 -3.64
CA TYR A 163 11.93 -5.84 -3.82
C TYR A 163 12.19 -7.34 -3.73
N CYS A 164 12.96 -7.85 -4.67
CA CYS A 164 13.28 -9.24 -4.82
C CYS A 164 14.80 -9.44 -4.82
N GLU A 165 15.25 -10.50 -4.16
CA GLU A 165 16.64 -10.89 -4.07
C GLU A 165 16.75 -12.41 -4.16
N GLY A 166 17.67 -12.91 -4.99
CA GLY A 166 17.91 -14.35 -5.10
C GLY A 166 16.68 -15.17 -5.52
N GLY A 167 15.78 -14.58 -6.31
CA GLY A 167 14.54 -15.21 -6.75
C GLY A 167 13.44 -15.33 -5.70
N LYS A 168 13.51 -14.52 -4.65
CA LYS A 168 12.46 -14.38 -3.65
C LYS A 168 12.09 -12.91 -3.50
N THR A 169 10.81 -12.64 -3.30
CA THR A 169 10.32 -11.35 -2.85
C THR A 169 10.67 -11.20 -1.39
N MET A 170 11.48 -10.20 -1.08
CA MET A 170 11.93 -9.95 0.29
C MET A 170 10.90 -9.10 1.03
N TYR A 171 10.47 -8.02 0.40
CA TYR A 171 9.49 -7.11 0.98
C TYR A 171 8.59 -6.46 -0.08
N VAL A 172 7.41 -6.03 0.38
CA VAL A 172 6.44 -5.27 -0.41
C VAL A 172 5.94 -4.09 0.41
N ALA A 173 5.87 -2.92 -0.22
CA ALA A 173 5.16 -1.76 0.25
C ALA A 173 3.96 -1.49 -0.67
N TYR A 174 2.80 -1.17 -0.10
CA TYR A 174 1.54 -0.95 -0.82
C TYR A 174 0.87 0.29 -0.27
N THR A 175 0.49 1.21 -1.13
CA THR A 175 -0.34 2.37 -0.75
C THR A 175 -1.79 2.11 -1.10
N ALA A 176 -2.71 2.33 -0.16
CA ALA A 176 -4.13 2.10 -0.38
C ALA A 176 -4.86 3.32 -0.97
N ASP A 177 -4.25 4.52 -0.91
CA ASP A 177 -4.93 5.80 -1.15
C ASP A 177 -4.13 6.74 -2.08
N GLY A 178 -3.37 6.22 -3.04
CA GLY A 178 -2.63 7.05 -4.00
C GLY A 178 -1.93 6.24 -5.09
N ASP A 179 -2.02 6.71 -6.33
CA ASP A 179 -1.32 6.12 -7.48
C ASP A 179 0.01 6.83 -7.80
N SER A 180 0.33 7.91 -7.10
CA SER A 180 1.63 8.57 -7.16
C SER A 180 2.65 7.86 -6.27
N THR A 181 3.89 7.76 -6.73
CA THR A 181 5.02 7.37 -5.90
C THR A 181 5.07 8.24 -4.64
N PRO A 182 5.01 7.66 -3.43
CA PRO A 182 5.17 8.42 -2.18
C PRO A 182 6.52 9.14 -2.14
N GLY A 183 6.57 10.33 -1.54
CA GLY A 183 7.81 11.11 -1.45
C GLY A 183 8.93 10.40 -0.67
N VAL A 184 8.55 9.48 0.23
CA VAL A 184 9.44 8.57 0.94
C VAL A 184 8.79 7.18 1.01
N MET A 185 9.58 6.13 0.80
CA MET A 185 9.16 4.74 1.00
C MET A 185 10.18 4.01 1.88
N PRO A 186 9.78 2.97 2.62
CA PRO A 186 10.71 2.12 3.31
C PRO A 186 11.65 1.43 2.31
N GLU A 187 12.95 1.50 2.59
CA GLU A 187 13.98 0.85 1.81
C GLU A 187 14.43 -0.46 2.47
N LYS A 188 15.33 -1.18 1.81
CA LYS A 188 15.84 -2.48 2.29
C LYS A 188 16.30 -2.42 3.75
N ASP A 189 17.03 -1.36 4.13
CA ASP A 189 17.57 -1.18 5.47
C ASP A 189 16.47 -1.09 6.54
N ASP A 190 15.34 -0.44 6.21
CA ASP A 190 14.19 -0.35 7.11
C ASP A 190 13.54 -1.72 7.36
N PHE A 191 13.46 -2.54 6.31
CA PHE A 191 12.95 -3.91 6.40
C PHE A 191 13.88 -4.85 7.15
N GLU A 192 15.19 -4.67 7.01
CA GLU A 192 16.19 -5.40 7.81
C GLU A 192 16.16 -4.98 9.27
N ALA A 193 15.92 -3.68 9.56
CA ALA A 193 15.75 -3.16 10.91
C ALA A 193 14.38 -3.52 11.53
N GLY A 194 13.36 -3.81 10.71
CA GLY A 194 11.98 -4.07 11.15
C GLY A 194 11.22 -2.82 11.61
N THR A 195 11.76 -1.63 11.36
CA THR A 195 11.19 -0.35 11.79
C THR A 195 11.32 0.69 10.68
N TYR A 196 10.40 1.66 10.66
CA TYR A 196 10.41 2.77 9.71
C TYR A 196 9.97 4.07 10.39
N THR A 197 10.58 5.20 10.03
CA THR A 197 10.13 6.51 10.51
C THR A 197 8.96 7.01 9.66
N TRP A 198 7.74 6.80 10.16
CA TRP A 198 6.47 7.19 9.54
C TRP A 198 6.19 8.71 9.68
N ASP A 199 4.92 9.12 9.75
CA ASP A 199 4.47 10.48 10.09
C ASP A 199 4.89 10.97 11.51
N GLY A 200 5.69 10.20 12.24
CA GLY A 200 6.15 10.46 13.60
C GLY A 200 5.19 9.97 14.70
N ASN A 201 3.95 9.60 14.35
CA ASN A 201 2.90 9.27 15.31
C ASN A 201 2.31 7.86 15.11
N THR A 202 2.12 7.43 13.86
CA THR A 202 1.35 6.24 13.50
C THR A 202 2.08 5.39 12.48
N ALA A 203 2.42 4.15 12.85
CA ALA A 203 2.90 3.18 11.87
C ALA A 203 1.82 2.89 10.82
N GLY A 204 2.20 2.92 9.55
CA GLY A 204 1.30 2.72 8.42
C GLY A 204 0.76 4.00 7.79
N ILE A 205 1.05 5.18 8.34
CA ILE A 205 0.67 6.47 7.75
C ILE A 205 1.93 7.25 7.37
N THR A 206 2.00 7.62 6.09
CA THR A 206 3.09 8.48 5.59
C THR A 206 2.91 9.92 6.05
N SER A 207 3.95 10.73 5.97
CA SER A 207 3.87 12.18 6.24
C SER A 207 2.82 12.90 5.38
N ASP A 208 2.51 12.35 4.21
CA ASP A 208 1.52 12.87 3.27
C ASP A 208 0.08 12.44 3.62
N GLY A 209 -0.11 11.67 4.70
CA GLY A 209 -1.41 11.17 5.15
C GLY A 209 -1.93 9.95 4.38
N ILE A 210 -1.11 9.35 3.51
CA ILE A 210 -1.47 8.16 2.73
C ILE A 210 -1.28 6.91 3.60
N THR A 211 -2.24 5.99 3.55
CA THR A 211 -2.12 4.67 4.17
C THR A 211 -1.12 3.82 3.39
N LEU A 212 -0.06 3.40 4.06
CA LEU A 212 0.99 2.53 3.52
C LEU A 212 1.04 1.22 4.32
N GLY A 213 0.71 0.12 3.66
CA GLY A 213 0.91 -1.23 4.14
C GLY A 213 2.28 -1.77 3.77
N THR A 214 2.85 -2.60 4.64
CA THR A 214 4.16 -3.24 4.43
C THR A 214 4.08 -4.74 4.72
N ALA A 215 4.84 -5.52 3.96
CA ALA A 215 5.02 -6.96 4.17
C ALA A 215 6.51 -7.30 4.07
N PRO A 216 7.19 -7.69 5.17
CA PRO A 216 6.66 -7.79 6.54
C PRO A 216 6.23 -6.43 7.10
N ALA A 217 5.34 -6.45 8.09
CA ALA A 217 4.84 -5.23 8.72
C ALA A 217 5.94 -4.55 9.54
N LEU A 218 6.22 -3.27 9.24
CA LEU A 218 7.20 -2.48 9.97
C LEU A 218 6.58 -1.75 11.16
N SER A 219 7.34 -1.66 12.24
CA SER A 219 6.95 -0.91 13.44
C SER A 219 7.37 0.56 13.33
N LEU A 220 6.86 1.42 14.23
CA LEU A 220 7.30 2.82 14.31
C LEU A 220 8.76 2.88 14.77
N GLY A 221 9.63 3.36 13.90
CA GLY A 221 11.02 3.68 14.20
C GLY A 221 11.15 5.02 14.89
N THR A 222 12.24 5.22 15.63
CA THR A 222 12.60 6.52 16.18
C THR A 222 13.09 7.44 15.07
N ALA A 223 12.57 8.67 14.99
CA ALA A 223 13.15 9.68 14.10
C ALA A 223 14.60 9.94 14.52
N THR A 224 15.58 9.45 13.75
CA THR A 224 16.96 9.87 13.94
C THR A 224 17.06 11.30 13.44
N THR A 225 17.19 12.25 14.37
CA THR A 225 17.70 13.56 14.02
C THR A 225 19.13 13.34 13.52
N SER A 226 19.33 13.25 12.22
CA SER A 226 20.65 13.31 11.60
C SER A 226 21.18 14.73 11.79
N ALA A 227 21.68 15.03 12.99
CA ALA A 227 22.55 16.16 13.21
C ALA A 227 23.87 15.81 12.54
N ALA A 228 24.02 16.19 11.27
CA ALA A 228 25.31 16.21 10.61
C ALA A 228 26.26 17.04 11.48
N ALA A 229 27.18 16.37 12.17
CA ALA A 229 28.26 17.04 12.86
C ALA A 229 29.03 17.86 11.82
N PRO A 230 29.24 19.18 12.02
CA PRO A 230 30.00 19.97 11.08
C PRO A 230 31.42 19.39 11.02
N THR A 231 31.82 18.97 9.81
CA THR A 231 33.16 18.48 9.52
C THR A 231 34.16 19.60 9.86
N PRO A 232 35.18 19.37 10.70
CA PRO A 232 36.21 20.38 10.90
C PRO A 232 36.98 20.53 9.58
N THR A 233 36.87 21.71 8.99
CA THR A 233 37.65 22.13 7.82
C THR A 233 39.13 22.29 8.26
N PRO A 234 40.11 21.91 7.43
CA PRO A 234 41.52 21.75 7.83
C PRO A 234 42.21 23.03 8.32
#